data_AF-A0AAU4GNA7-F1
#
_entry.id   AF-A0AAU4GNA7-F1
#
_cell.length_a   1.000
_cell.length_b   1.000
_cell.length_c   1.000
_cell.angle_alpha   90.00
_cell.angle_beta   90.00
_cell.angle_gamma   90.00
#
_symmetry.space_group_name_H-M   'P 1'
#
loop_
_entity.id
_entity.type
_entity.pdbx_description
1 polymer ?
#
loop_
_entity_poly.entity_id
_entity_poly.type
_entity_poly.pdbx_seq_one_letter_code
_entity_poly.pdbx_strand_id
1 'polypeptide(L)'
;MPPPPPLATIADLQARTEIKLSPEQETRATVLLADASARVRQQVPDLLPDPPPDTAPGVICTAVLRALASPPDGNTSETVGGHSRTAAHAGGGLYFTDDELELLRPPVPAPRAAFTIWTV
;
A
#
# COMPACT_ATOMS: atom_id res chain seq x y z
N MET A 1 -18.54 13.65 10.44
CA MET A 1 -17.32 13.08 11.06
C MET A 1 -16.16 13.43 10.15
N PRO A 2 -15.09 14.07 10.64
CA PRO A 2 -13.90 14.31 9.82
C PRO A 2 -13.32 12.96 9.34
N PRO A 3 -12.69 12.90 8.15
CA PRO A 3 -12.04 11.69 7.70
C PRO A 3 -10.94 11.28 8.69
N PRO A 4 -10.74 9.97 8.93
CA PRO A 4 -9.67 9.51 9.81
C PRO A 4 -8.30 9.94 9.25
N PRO A 5 -7.30 10.17 10.12
CA PRO A 5 -5.98 10.55 9.66
C PRO A 5 -5.38 9.48 8.73
N PRO A 6 -4.58 9.90 7.74
CA PRO A 6 -3.89 8.97 6.86
C PRO A 6 -2.91 8.10 7.66
N LEU A 7 -2.71 6.87 7.21
CA LEU A 7 -1.83 5.87 7.82
C LEU A 7 -0.34 6.14 7.56
N ALA A 8 -0.03 7.09 6.68
CA ALA A 8 1.31 7.54 6.36
C ALA A 8 1.32 9.03 6.00
N THR A 9 2.45 9.68 6.21
CA THR A 9 2.64 11.11 5.94
C THR A 9 3.56 11.37 4.74
N ILE A 10 3.61 12.62 4.29
CA ILE A 10 4.58 13.05 3.26
C ILE A 10 6.02 12.86 3.74
N ALA A 11 6.30 13.04 5.03
CA ALA A 11 7.61 12.81 5.60
C ALA A 11 8.01 11.32 5.48
N ASP A 12 7.08 10.41 5.75
CA ASP A 12 7.31 8.96 5.59
C ASP A 12 7.55 8.59 4.12
N LEU A 13 6.85 9.24 3.20
CA LEU A 13 7.05 9.06 1.76
C LEU A 13 8.45 9.54 1.34
N GLN A 14 8.81 10.77 1.71
CA GLN A 14 10.09 11.39 1.38
C GLN A 14 11.28 10.63 1.99
N ALA A 15 11.13 10.06 3.19
CA ALA A 15 12.16 9.24 3.81
C ALA A 15 12.41 7.90 3.08
N ARG A 16 11.48 7.47 2.22
CA ARG A 16 11.54 6.20 1.47
C ARG A 16 11.93 6.38 0.00
N THR A 17 12.20 7.61 -0.44
CA THR A 17 12.69 7.91 -1.79
C THR A 17 13.93 8.79 -1.71
N GLU A 18 14.93 8.50 -2.54
CA GLU A 18 16.13 9.33 -2.67
C GLU A 18 15.86 10.61 -3.46
N ILE A 19 14.75 10.63 -4.22
CA ILE A 19 14.35 11.77 -5.04
C ILE A 19 13.51 12.72 -4.18
N LYS A 20 13.90 14.00 -4.14
CA LYS A 20 13.08 15.05 -3.54
C LYS A 20 11.80 15.24 -4.35
N LEU A 21 10.66 15.18 -3.68
CA LEU A 21 9.37 15.45 -4.31
C LEU A 21 9.28 16.93 -4.69
N SER A 22 8.80 17.21 -5.90
CA SER A 22 8.37 18.55 -6.30
C SER A 22 7.08 18.95 -5.58
N PRO A 23 6.76 20.25 -5.46
CA PRO A 23 5.52 20.72 -4.84
C PRO A 23 4.25 20.10 -5.46
N GLU A 24 4.25 19.90 -6.77
CA GLU A 24 3.15 19.25 -7.49
C GLU A 24 3.04 17.77 -7.10
N GLN A 25 4.17 17.07 -6.95
CA GLN A 25 4.21 15.68 -6.48
C GLN A 25 3.79 15.57 -5.02
N GLU A 26 4.18 16.49 -4.14
CA GLU A 26 3.74 16.51 -2.74
C GLU A 26 2.22 16.70 -2.63
N THR A 27 1.66 17.59 -3.46
CA THR A 27 0.21 17.81 -3.52
C THR A 27 -0.52 16.54 -3.96
N ARG A 28 -0.03 15.90 -5.04
CA ARG A 28 -0.60 14.65 -5.54
C ARG A 28 -0.42 13.51 -4.53
N ALA A 29 0.74 13.40 -3.90
CA ALA A 29 1.04 12.40 -2.89
C ALA A 29 0.12 12.54 -1.67
N THR A 30 -0.19 13.76 -1.25
CA THR A 30 -1.10 14.01 -0.11
C THR A 30 -2.49 13.41 -0.37
N VAL A 31 -3.02 13.62 -1.57
CA VAL A 31 -4.31 13.03 -1.98
C VAL A 31 -4.20 11.50 -2.05
N LEU A 32 -3.16 10.98 -2.69
CA LEU A 32 -2.95 9.53 -2.82
C LEU A 32 -2.77 8.83 -1.48
N LEU A 33 -2.10 9.46 -0.50
CA LEU A 33 -1.94 8.93 0.85
C LEU A 33 -3.28 8.82 1.58
N ALA A 34 -4.14 9.84 1.43
CA ALA A 34 -5.50 9.81 1.98
C ALA A 34 -6.35 8.71 1.34
N ASP A 35 -6.34 8.63 0.01
CA ASP A 35 -7.08 7.61 -0.75
C ASP A 35 -6.58 6.19 -0.44
N ALA A 36 -5.26 6.00 -0.35
CA ALA A 36 -4.62 4.73 0.02
C ALA A 36 -5.06 4.28 1.41
N SER A 37 -5.05 5.20 2.36
CA SER A 37 -5.49 4.93 3.74
C SER A 37 -6.97 4.57 3.81
N ALA A 38 -7.82 5.26 3.04
CA ALA A 38 -9.24 4.96 2.96
C ALA A 38 -9.49 3.59 2.31
N ARG A 39 -8.78 3.26 1.24
CA ARG A 39 -8.87 1.96 0.55
C ARG A 39 -8.45 0.80 1.44
N VAL A 40 -7.33 0.92 2.16
CA VAL A 40 -6.91 -0.11 3.12
C VAL A 40 -7.97 -0.35 4.18
N ARG A 41 -8.55 0.71 4.75
CA ARG A 41 -9.63 0.58 5.74
C ARG A 41 -10.89 -0.09 5.17
N GLN A 42 -11.17 0.07 3.88
CA GLN A 42 -12.30 -0.59 3.21
C GLN A 42 -12.01 -2.05 2.84
N GLN A 43 -10.77 -2.38 2.46
CA GLN A 43 -10.38 -3.72 2.03
C GLN A 43 -10.02 -4.65 3.20
N VAL A 44 -9.59 -4.07 4.33
CA VAL A 44 -9.08 -4.79 5.50
C VAL A 44 -9.84 -4.37 6.78
N PRO A 45 -11.19 -4.23 6.78
CA PRO A 45 -11.92 -3.62 7.91
C PRO A 45 -11.85 -4.44 9.21
N ASP A 46 -11.96 -5.76 9.12
CA ASP A 46 -11.93 -6.66 10.30
C ASP A 46 -10.51 -7.13 10.65
N LEU A 47 -9.54 -6.73 9.83
CA LEU A 47 -8.18 -7.26 9.85
C LEU A 47 -7.14 -6.15 10.03
N LEU A 48 -7.52 -4.87 10.12
CA LEU A 48 -6.57 -3.83 10.49
C LEU A 48 -6.60 -3.71 12.02
N PRO A 49 -5.51 -4.04 12.74
CA PRO A 49 -5.46 -3.85 14.18
C PRO A 49 -5.55 -2.36 14.53
N ASP A 50 -6.06 -2.06 15.72
CA ASP A 50 -6.03 -0.72 16.32
C ASP A 50 -5.16 -0.77 17.60
N PRO A 51 -3.97 -0.15 17.63
CA PRO A 51 -3.38 0.68 16.56
C PRO A 51 -2.91 -0.14 15.33
N PRO A 52 -2.81 0.50 14.14
CA PRO A 52 -2.26 -0.13 12.94
C PRO A 52 -0.84 -0.66 13.14
N PRO A 53 -0.42 -1.68 12.37
CA PRO A 53 0.93 -2.24 12.52
C PRO A 53 2.00 -1.27 12.00
N ASP A 54 3.22 -1.38 12.52
CA ASP A 54 4.37 -0.57 12.10
C ASP A 54 4.73 -0.74 10.60
N THR A 55 4.24 -1.79 9.96
CA THR A 55 4.36 -2.05 8.52
C THR A 55 3.45 -1.15 7.68
N ALA A 56 2.38 -0.57 8.26
CA ALA A 56 1.37 0.18 7.53
C ALA A 56 1.92 1.39 6.77
N PRO A 57 2.81 2.24 7.36
CA PRO A 57 3.41 3.33 6.60
C PRO A 57 4.22 2.84 5.40
N GLY A 58 4.89 1.70 5.52
CA GLY A 58 5.68 1.13 4.44
C GLY A 58 4.84 0.65 3.26
N VAL A 59 3.76 -0.08 3.55
CA VAL A 59 2.83 -0.56 2.51
C VAL A 59 2.17 0.61 1.78
N ILE A 60 1.67 1.59 2.53
CA ILE A 60 1.02 2.79 1.96
C ILE A 60 2.01 3.58 1.10
N CYS A 61 3.21 3.88 1.61
CA CYS A 61 4.21 4.64 0.86
C CYS A 61 4.64 3.93 -0.42
N THR A 62 4.84 2.60 -0.38
CA THR A 62 5.21 1.82 -1.57
C THR A 62 4.12 1.89 -2.65
N ALA A 63 2.84 1.75 -2.27
CA ALA A 63 1.72 1.86 -3.21
C ALA A 63 1.63 3.27 -3.82
N VAL A 64 1.84 4.32 -3.02
CA VAL A 64 1.82 5.71 -3.50
C VAL A 64 3.01 6.02 -4.41
N LEU A 65 4.23 5.60 -4.07
CA LEU A 65 5.41 5.78 -4.93
C LEU A 65 5.20 5.07 -6.27
N ARG A 66 4.62 3.88 -6.27
CA ARG A 66 4.26 3.15 -7.48
C ARG A 66 3.23 3.90 -8.34
N ALA A 67 2.21 4.49 -7.70
CA ALA A 67 1.21 5.30 -8.38
C ALA A 67 1.79 6.61 -8.96
N LEU A 68 2.74 7.24 -8.26
CA LEU A 68 3.44 8.44 -8.74
C LEU A 68 4.37 8.15 -9.92
N ALA A 69 5.01 6.98 -9.93
CA ALA A 69 5.89 6.53 -11.01
C ALA A 69 5.11 6.06 -12.26
N SER A 70 3.81 5.79 -12.12
CA SER A 70 2.96 5.36 -13.23
C SER A 70 2.54 6.57 -14.09
N PRO A 71 2.71 6.49 -15.43
CA PRO A 71 2.25 7.56 -16.32
C PRO A 71 0.72 7.72 -16.21
N PRO A 72 0.20 8.96 -16.26
CA PRO A 72 -1.21 9.26 -16.05
C PRO A 72 -2.14 8.62 -17.09
N ASP A 73 -1.60 8.30 -18.27
CA ASP A 73 -2.36 7.71 -19.38
C ASP A 73 -2.67 6.21 -19.17
N GLY A 74 -2.19 5.61 -18.07
CA GLY A 74 -2.39 4.17 -17.80
C GLY A 74 -1.68 3.26 -18.79
N ASN A 75 -0.84 3.81 -19.67
CA ASN A 75 -0.18 3.10 -20.75
C ASN A 75 0.78 2.05 -20.17
N THR A 76 0.51 0.79 -20.50
CA THR A 76 1.27 -0.37 -20.01
C THR A 76 2.53 -0.64 -20.83
N SER A 77 2.73 0.08 -21.93
CA SER A 77 3.87 -0.04 -22.84
C SER A 77 4.10 1.27 -23.57
N GLU A 78 5.31 1.81 -23.46
CA GLU A 78 5.82 2.84 -24.36
C GLU A 78 7.08 2.26 -25.01
N THR A 79 7.00 1.91 -26.30
CA THR A 79 8.18 1.44 -27.05
C THR A 79 8.95 2.66 -27.53
N VAL A 80 9.90 3.12 -26.72
CA VAL A 80 10.87 4.15 -27.12
C VAL A 80 12.21 3.47 -27.34
N GLY A 81 12.49 3.07 -28.58
CA GLY A 81 13.79 2.56 -29.02
C GLY A 81 14.39 1.43 -28.15
N GLY A 82 14.12 0.17 -28.50
CA GLY A 82 14.84 -1.01 -27.97
C GLY A 82 14.63 -1.36 -26.48
N HIS A 83 14.15 -0.43 -25.65
CA HIS A 83 13.93 -0.64 -24.22
C HIS A 83 12.43 -0.67 -23.90
N SER A 84 11.93 -1.83 -23.46
CA SER A 84 10.56 -2.00 -22.99
C SER A 84 10.52 -1.80 -21.47
N ARG A 85 9.80 -0.79 -21.00
CA ARG A 85 9.35 -0.70 -19.60
C ARG A 85 7.89 -1.11 -19.53
N THR A 86 7.62 -2.25 -18.90
CA THR A 86 6.25 -2.74 -18.67
C THR A 86 5.78 -2.24 -17.31
N ALA A 87 4.68 -1.50 -17.25
CA ALA A 87 4.05 -1.15 -15.98
C ALA A 87 3.53 -2.43 -15.29
N ALA A 88 3.75 -2.54 -13.98
CA ALA A 88 3.45 -3.76 -13.23
C ALA A 88 1.95 -4.08 -13.09
N HIS A 89 1.04 -3.16 -13.45
CA HIS A 89 -0.41 -3.38 -13.41
C HIS A 89 -1.13 -2.63 -14.54
N ALA A 90 -2.09 -3.30 -15.19
CA ALA A 90 -2.95 -2.68 -16.19
C ALA A 90 -3.78 -1.56 -15.56
N GLY A 91 -3.77 -0.38 -16.19
CA GLY A 91 -4.55 0.80 -15.78
C GLY A 91 -3.78 1.87 -14.99
N GLY A 92 -2.50 1.67 -14.64
CA GLY A 92 -1.62 2.68 -14.03
C GLY A 92 -2.26 3.48 -12.89
N GLY A 93 -2.05 3.09 -11.63
CA GLY A 93 -2.70 3.80 -10.53
C GLY A 93 -2.40 3.24 -9.15
N LEU A 94 -3.20 3.66 -8.18
CA LEU A 94 -3.10 3.23 -6.79
C LEU A 94 -3.73 1.85 -6.61
N TYR A 95 -2.90 0.85 -6.32
CA TYR A 95 -3.31 -0.51 -6.02
C TYR A 95 -2.41 -1.11 -4.93
N PHE A 96 -2.92 -2.16 -4.28
CA PHE A 96 -2.19 -2.98 -3.31
C PHE A 96 -2.09 -4.41 -3.85
N THR A 97 -0.96 -5.06 -3.61
CA THR A 97 -0.83 -6.51 -3.85
C THR A 97 -1.45 -7.29 -2.69
N ASP A 98 -1.79 -8.56 -2.92
CA ASP A 98 -2.31 -9.42 -1.85
C ASP A 98 -1.29 -9.57 -0.70
N ASP A 99 0.00 -9.69 -1.01
CA ASP A 99 1.07 -9.74 0.00
C ASP A 99 1.15 -8.45 0.84
N GLU A 100 0.97 -7.29 0.20
CA GLU A 100 0.93 -5.99 0.88
C GLU A 100 -0.26 -5.90 1.83
N LEU A 101 -1.42 -6.40 1.42
CA LEU A 101 -2.61 -6.44 2.28
C LEU A 101 -2.43 -7.44 3.42
N GLU A 102 -1.78 -8.58 3.18
CA GLU A 102 -1.49 -9.59 4.22
C GLU A 102 -0.59 -9.04 5.33
N LEU A 103 0.40 -8.20 4.99
CA LEU A 103 1.27 -7.52 5.97
C LEU A 103 0.53 -6.56 6.91
N LEU A 104 -0.68 -6.15 6.54
CA LEU A 104 -1.54 -5.28 7.36
C LEU A 104 -2.47 -6.07 8.28
N ARG A 105 -2.58 -7.40 8.07
CA ARG A 105 -3.43 -8.27 8.87
C ARG A 105 -2.74 -8.63 10.18
N PRO A 106 -3.49 -8.82 11.29
CA PRO A 106 -2.90 -9.37 12.51
C PRO A 106 -2.30 -10.74 12.21
N PRO A 107 -1.19 -11.12 12.87
CA PRO A 107 -0.64 -12.45 12.72
C PRO A 107 -1.71 -13.48 13.08
N VAL A 108 -2.01 -14.39 12.14
CA VAL A 108 -2.95 -15.49 12.39
C VAL A 108 -2.43 -16.27 13.61
N PRO A 109 -3.18 -16.33 14.73
CA PRO A 109 -2.74 -17.12 15.86
C PRO A 109 -2.57 -18.57 15.38
N ALA A 110 -1.43 -19.19 15.68
CA ALA A 110 -1.16 -20.57 15.32
C ALA A 110 -2.36 -21.45 15.71
N PRO A 111 -2.83 -22.37 14.85
CA PRO A 111 -3.96 -23.22 15.19
C PRO A 111 -3.65 -23.91 16.52
N ARG A 112 -4.50 -23.68 17.53
CA ARG A 112 -4.42 -24.38 18.82
C ARG A 112 -4.80 -25.84 18.57
N ALA A 113 -3.87 -26.63 18.05
CA ALA A 113 -3.99 -28.07 17.94
C ALA A 113 -3.85 -28.68 19.34
N ALA A 114 -4.88 -28.51 20.17
CA ALA A 114 -5.09 -29.33 21.34
C ALA A 114 -6.05 -30.45 20.94
N PHE A 115 -5.54 -31.59 20.51
CA PHE A 115 -6.30 -32.82 20.50
C PHE A 115 -5.79 -33.69 21.66
N THR A 116 -6.66 -33.94 22.64
CA THR A 116 -6.41 -34.90 23.71
C THR A 116 -6.79 -36.28 23.18
N ILE A 117 -5.81 -37.15 22.90
CA ILE A 117 -6.08 -38.57 22.70
C ILE A 117 -6.18 -39.18 24.08
N TRP A 118 -7.39 -39.58 24.48
CA TRP A 118 -7.58 -40.45 25.64
C TRP A 118 -7.25 -41.88 25.21
N THR A 119 -6.13 -42.43 25.68
CA THR A 119 -5.88 -43.87 25.55
C THR A 119 -6.69 -44.58 26.61
N VAL A 120 -7.61 -45.45 26.16
CA VAL A 120 -8.35 -46.42 27.00
C VAL A 120 -7.47 -47.61 27.38
#